data_AF-A0A7S3B6I5-F1
#
_entry.id   AF-A0A7S3B6I5-F1
#
_cell.length_a   1.000
_cell.length_b   1.000
_cell.length_c   1.000
_cell.angle_alpha   90.00
_cell.angle_beta   90.00
_cell.angle_gamma   90.00
#
_symmetry.space_group_name_H-M   'P 1'
#
loop_
_entity.id
_entity.type
_entity.pdbx_description
1 polymer ?
#
loop_
_entity_poly.entity_id
_entity_poly.type
_entity_poly.pdbx_seq_one_letter_code
_entity_poly.pdbx_strand_id
1 'polypeptide(L)'
;SLSRSWFHTVKASEPGADGDVALDSDLCPPEQRGPVRQFVSVEMPMFAWAWSLWPSAGAATMTVIRNPLGFIHSRVSRLSLPIHHHEKRHGLALLTAPDVTDNYALRWLAGNVAFDRPVTEVDLARAEDRLRRFGWVGVIEAFRDSLAFLCSDWGWSECDPDRFARHGHAVKKSTRAEGIAAHALRSLANEVPANASTLAALIEQNALSFRLYDAGVELTRSRLRAAGKVSSQLERLPRDSLAHAREQVELLRQEEEQASGSGGA
;
A
#
# COMPACT_ATOMS: atom_id res chain seq x y z
N SER A 1 18.41 -7.99 5.13
CA SER A 1 17.75 -9.27 4.86
C SER A 1 16.55 -9.03 3.95
N LEU A 2 16.57 -9.58 2.73
CA LEU A 2 15.54 -9.41 1.70
C LEU A 2 14.78 -10.75 1.49
N SER A 3 14.13 -11.29 2.54
CA SER A 3 13.56 -12.65 2.44
C SER A 3 12.30 -12.88 3.26
N ARG A 4 11.35 -11.93 3.24
CA ARG A 4 9.97 -12.18 3.69
C ARG A 4 9.00 -11.46 2.76
N SER A 5 9.04 -11.82 1.48
CA SER A 5 7.87 -11.65 0.61
C SER A 5 6.80 -12.60 1.13
N TRP A 6 5.56 -12.11 1.24
CA TRP A 6 4.38 -12.89 1.59
C TRP A 6 3.96 -13.78 0.40
N PHE A 7 4.89 -14.58 -0.13
CA PHE A 7 4.57 -15.65 -1.04
C PHE A 7 4.01 -16.81 -0.21
N HIS A 8 2.70 -16.78 0.02
CA HIS A 8 1.99 -17.94 0.52
C HIS A 8 1.34 -18.61 -0.67
N THR A 9 1.78 -19.83 -1.01
CA THR A 9 0.95 -20.75 -1.79
C THR A 9 0.28 -21.64 -0.77
N VAL A 10 -0.89 -21.25 -0.28
CA VAL A 10 -1.65 -22.14 0.59
C VAL A 10 -2.24 -23.23 -0.31
N LYS A 11 -1.66 -24.44 -0.26
CA LYS A 11 -2.35 -25.62 -0.77
C LYS A 11 -3.56 -25.83 0.14
N ALA A 12 -4.74 -26.06 -0.43
CA ALA A 12 -5.88 -26.51 0.35
C ALA A 12 -5.44 -27.77 1.10
N SER A 13 -5.17 -27.65 2.41
CA SER A 13 -4.89 -28.81 3.23
C SER A 13 -6.17 -29.61 3.30
N GLU A 14 -6.07 -30.90 3.01
CA GLU A 14 -7.13 -31.83 3.39
C GLU A 14 -7.34 -31.70 4.90
N PRO A 15 -8.59 -31.65 5.37
CA PRO A 15 -8.86 -31.55 6.80
C PRO A 15 -8.21 -32.76 7.51
N GLY A 16 -7.14 -32.52 8.26
CA GLY A 16 -6.43 -33.52 9.06
C GLY A 16 -5.00 -33.85 8.62
N ALA A 17 -4.45 -33.25 7.56
CA ALA A 17 -3.04 -33.42 7.22
C ALA A 17 -2.19 -32.33 7.89
N ASP A 18 -1.46 -32.75 8.92
CA ASP A 18 -0.51 -32.01 9.75
C ASP A 18 -1.11 -31.01 10.74
N GLY A 19 -0.72 -31.16 12.00
CA GLY A 19 -1.23 -30.45 13.18
C GLY A 19 -0.85 -28.97 13.27
N ASP A 20 -0.93 -28.23 12.16
CA ASP A 20 -0.94 -26.78 12.19
C ASP A 20 -2.35 -26.36 12.60
N VAL A 21 -2.49 -26.10 13.90
CA VAL A 21 -3.68 -25.53 14.51
C VAL A 21 -4.16 -24.38 13.62
N ALA A 22 -5.33 -24.53 13.02
CA ALA A 22 -6.11 -23.42 12.52
C ALA A 22 -6.40 -22.52 13.74
N LEU A 23 -5.45 -21.65 14.08
CA LEU A 23 -5.51 -20.83 15.27
C LEU A 23 -6.61 -19.80 15.01
N ASP A 24 -7.78 -20.04 15.61
CA ASP A 24 -8.96 -19.18 15.52
C ASP A 24 -8.60 -17.74 15.88
N SER A 25 -8.74 -16.83 14.92
CA SER A 25 -8.55 -15.39 15.08
C SER A 25 -9.91 -14.69 15.14
N ASP A 26 -9.99 -13.57 15.87
CA ASP A 26 -11.17 -12.69 15.86
C ASP A 26 -11.51 -12.16 14.44
N LEU A 27 -10.54 -12.15 13.52
CA LEU A 27 -10.75 -11.80 12.10
C LEU A 27 -11.19 -12.98 11.24
N CYS A 28 -11.01 -14.22 11.73
CA CYS A 28 -11.34 -15.43 11.00
C CYS A 28 -11.87 -16.54 11.90
N PRO A 29 -13.03 -16.30 12.56
CA PRO A 29 -13.62 -17.31 13.40
C PRO A 29 -14.16 -18.45 12.52
N PRO A 30 -14.17 -19.71 13.01
CA PRO A 30 -14.55 -20.89 12.22
C PRO A 30 -15.86 -20.74 11.44
N GLU A 31 -16.87 -20.13 12.07
CA GLU A 31 -18.21 -19.95 11.51
C GLU A 31 -18.28 -18.95 10.35
N GLN A 32 -17.24 -18.16 10.13
CA GLN A 32 -17.15 -17.20 9.03
C GLN A 32 -16.23 -17.65 7.90
N ARG A 33 -15.61 -18.85 7.98
CA ARG A 33 -14.66 -19.31 6.96
C ARG A 33 -15.35 -19.72 5.66
N GLY A 34 -14.88 -19.16 4.56
CA GLY A 34 -15.27 -19.55 3.21
C GLY A 34 -14.62 -20.86 2.74
N PRO A 35 -14.88 -21.25 1.48
CA PRO A 35 -14.21 -22.41 0.88
C PRO A 35 -12.70 -22.13 0.76
N VAL A 36 -11.85 -23.07 1.17
CA VAL A 36 -10.40 -22.95 1.07
C VAL A 36 -9.99 -22.86 -0.41
N ARG A 37 -9.33 -21.77 -0.78
CA ARG A 37 -8.78 -21.57 -2.13
C ARG A 37 -7.25 -21.54 -2.10
N GLN A 38 -6.65 -22.10 -3.15
CA GLN A 38 -5.26 -21.75 -3.45
C GLN A 38 -5.22 -20.27 -3.80
N PHE A 39 -4.35 -19.51 -3.14
CA PHE A 39 -4.14 -18.12 -3.52
C PHE A 39 -2.65 -17.75 -3.61
N VAL A 40 -2.39 -16.66 -4.33
CA VAL A 40 -1.07 -16.03 -4.40
C VAL A 40 -1.21 -14.57 -3.96
N SER A 41 -0.52 -14.19 -2.89
CA SER A 41 -0.38 -12.77 -2.51
C SER A 41 0.88 -12.19 -3.14
N VAL A 42 0.72 -11.01 -3.73
CA VAL A 42 1.79 -10.32 -4.42
C VAL A 42 1.88 -8.89 -3.91
N GLU A 43 2.61 -8.74 -2.81
CA GLU A 43 2.69 -7.47 -2.10
C GLU A 43 3.66 -6.47 -2.73
N MET A 44 4.73 -6.95 -3.36
CA MET A 44 5.63 -6.06 -4.08
C MET A 44 5.10 -5.86 -5.49
N PRO A 45 4.89 -4.60 -5.93
CA PRO A 45 4.45 -4.28 -7.29
C PRO A 45 5.29 -4.99 -8.37
N MET A 46 6.59 -5.20 -8.11
CA MET A 46 7.51 -5.94 -8.98
C MET A 46 7.07 -7.36 -9.32
N PHE A 47 6.48 -8.07 -8.37
CA PHE A 47 5.98 -9.42 -8.62
C PHE A 47 4.55 -9.40 -9.17
N ALA A 48 3.79 -8.32 -8.92
CA ALA A 48 2.39 -8.19 -9.33
C ALA A 48 2.27 -8.15 -10.87
N TRP A 49 3.28 -7.56 -11.53
CA TRP A 49 3.40 -7.58 -12.98
C TRP A 49 3.40 -9.00 -13.57
N ALA A 50 4.29 -9.88 -13.10
CA ALA A 50 4.42 -11.24 -13.62
C ALA A 50 3.13 -12.06 -13.45
N TRP A 51 2.49 -11.94 -12.29
CA TRP A 51 1.24 -12.67 -12.00
C TRP A 51 0.03 -12.14 -12.79
N SER A 52 0.04 -10.87 -13.19
CA SER A 52 -1.01 -10.32 -14.06
C SER A 52 -0.95 -10.82 -15.51
N LEU A 53 0.24 -11.27 -15.95
CA LEU A 53 0.48 -11.78 -17.30
C LEU A 53 0.23 -13.29 -17.42
N TRP A 54 0.47 -14.04 -16.34
CA TRP A 54 0.26 -15.48 -16.28
C TRP A 54 -0.57 -15.85 -15.05
N PRO A 55 -1.89 -15.60 -15.06
CA PRO A 55 -2.74 -16.11 -14.00
C PRO A 55 -2.67 -17.64 -14.02
N SER A 56 -2.32 -18.27 -12.90
CA SER A 56 -2.41 -19.72 -12.79
C SER A 56 -3.88 -20.13 -12.84
N ALA A 57 -4.21 -21.07 -13.72
CA ALA A 57 -5.58 -21.58 -13.85
C ALA A 57 -6.04 -22.16 -12.50
N GLY A 58 -7.05 -21.54 -11.89
CA GLY A 58 -7.69 -22.01 -10.67
C GLY A 58 -7.20 -21.41 -9.34
N ALA A 59 -6.14 -20.58 -9.33
CA ALA A 59 -5.72 -19.89 -8.10
C ALA A 59 -6.37 -18.51 -7.98
N ALA A 60 -6.84 -18.16 -6.78
CA ALA A 60 -7.19 -16.80 -6.43
C ALA A 60 -5.90 -15.95 -6.36
N THR A 61 -5.94 -14.70 -6.78
CA THR A 61 -4.76 -13.82 -6.73
C THR A 61 -5.09 -12.56 -5.94
N MET A 62 -4.14 -12.14 -5.11
CA MET A 62 -4.24 -10.92 -4.33
C MET A 62 -3.03 -10.04 -4.60
N THR A 63 -3.26 -8.74 -4.66
CA THR A 63 -2.21 -7.74 -4.49
C THR A 63 -2.62 -6.74 -3.41
N VAL A 64 -1.70 -5.85 -3.04
CA VAL A 64 -1.96 -4.76 -2.11
C VAL A 64 -1.57 -3.44 -2.75
N ILE A 65 -2.37 -2.41 -2.50
CA ILE A 65 -2.05 -1.04 -2.84
C ILE A 65 -1.85 -0.22 -1.57
N ARG A 66 -1.05 0.84 -1.68
CA ARG A 66 -0.74 1.77 -0.62
C ARG A 66 -0.79 3.18 -1.17
N ASN A 67 -1.16 4.14 -0.34
CA ASN A 67 -1.10 5.55 -0.68
C ASN A 67 0.34 5.92 -1.13
N PRO A 68 0.51 6.67 -2.24
CA PRO A 68 1.85 6.99 -2.77
C PRO A 68 2.77 7.65 -1.75
N LEU A 69 2.27 8.59 -0.93
CA LEU A 69 3.07 9.25 0.09
C LEU A 69 3.45 8.31 1.23
N GLY A 70 2.53 7.43 1.63
CA GLY A 70 2.83 6.38 2.60
C GLY A 70 3.93 5.43 2.10
N PHE A 71 3.91 5.08 0.81
CA PHE A 71 4.96 4.27 0.20
C PHE A 71 6.31 5.01 0.16
N ILE A 72 6.33 6.27 -0.30
CA ILE A 72 7.54 7.09 -0.38
C ILE A 72 8.15 7.27 1.00
N HIS A 73 7.34 7.68 2.00
CA HIS A 73 7.77 7.79 3.40
C HIS A 73 8.42 6.49 3.87
N SER A 74 7.73 5.35 3.71
CA SER A 74 8.25 4.06 4.12
C SER A 74 9.55 3.65 3.41
N ARG A 75 9.79 4.08 2.17
CA ARG A 75 11.02 3.81 1.43
C ARG A 75 12.14 4.72 1.90
N VAL A 76 11.88 6.02 2.05
CA VAL A 76 12.82 7.01 2.57
C VAL A 76 13.27 6.61 3.97
N SER A 77 12.33 6.33 4.89
CA SER A 77 12.66 5.90 6.25
C SER A 77 13.45 4.59 6.30
N ARG A 78 13.22 3.66 5.36
CA ARG A 78 14.01 2.42 5.30
C ARG A 78 15.42 2.69 4.81
N LEU A 79 15.57 3.43 3.71
CA LEU A 79 16.87 3.71 3.09
C LEU A 79 17.72 4.69 3.90
N SER A 80 17.12 5.46 4.81
CA SER A 80 17.83 6.31 5.77
C SER A 80 18.36 5.54 6.99
N LEU A 81 17.95 4.29 7.22
CA LEU A 81 18.42 3.50 8.36
C LEU A 81 19.89 3.09 8.19
N PRO A 82 20.69 3.12 9.29
CA PRO A 82 22.11 2.78 9.25
C PRO A 82 22.39 1.39 8.67
N ILE A 83 21.47 0.45 8.84
CA ILE A 83 21.62 -0.98 8.49
C ILE A 83 21.79 -1.19 6.97
N HIS A 84 21.38 -0.23 6.13
CA HIS A 84 21.56 -0.28 4.68
C HIS A 84 22.83 0.50 4.25
N HIS A 85 23.99 0.05 4.73
CA HIS A 85 25.30 0.71 4.62
C HIS A 85 25.88 0.88 3.20
N HIS A 86 25.28 0.31 2.14
CA HIS A 86 25.90 0.32 0.80
C HIS A 86 25.61 1.57 -0.05
N GLU A 87 24.56 2.33 0.25
CA GLU A 87 24.23 3.57 -0.47
C GLU A 87 23.70 4.63 0.52
N LYS A 88 24.59 5.34 1.21
CA LYS A 88 24.20 6.51 2.01
C LYS A 88 23.80 7.65 1.07
N ARG A 89 22.57 7.63 0.55
CA ARG A 89 21.96 8.81 -0.07
C ARG A 89 21.43 9.71 1.06
N HIS A 90 21.75 10.99 1.02
CA HIS A 90 21.13 11.97 1.91
C HIS A 90 19.61 11.97 1.70
N GLY A 91 18.81 12.20 2.75
CA GLY A 91 17.35 12.12 2.69
C GLY A 91 16.73 12.93 1.55
N LEU A 92 17.28 14.10 1.23
CA LEU A 92 16.83 14.94 0.11
C LEU A 92 17.12 14.30 -1.25
N ALA A 93 18.27 13.64 -1.39
CA ALA A 93 18.62 12.90 -2.61
C ALA A 93 17.73 11.66 -2.82
N LEU A 94 17.13 11.12 -1.75
CA LEU A 94 16.12 10.05 -1.87
C LEU A 94 14.77 10.58 -2.36
N LEU A 95 14.40 11.82 -2.04
CA LEU A 95 13.15 12.43 -2.52
C LEU A 95 13.19 12.73 -4.02
N THR A 96 14.38 12.98 -4.57
CA THR A 96 14.58 13.24 -6.00
C THR A 96 14.98 12.01 -6.80
N ALA A 97 15.17 10.86 -6.14
CA ALA A 97 15.59 9.62 -6.78
C ALA A 97 14.39 8.93 -7.49
N PRO A 98 14.39 8.81 -8.84
CA PRO A 98 13.25 8.23 -9.56
C PRO A 98 12.94 6.79 -9.15
N ASP A 99 13.95 6.00 -8.79
CA ASP A 99 13.81 4.62 -8.31
C ASP A 99 13.17 4.50 -6.91
N VAL A 100 13.02 5.63 -6.23
CA VAL A 100 12.36 5.74 -4.92
C VAL A 100 10.98 6.39 -5.06
N THR A 101 10.89 7.47 -5.82
CA THR A 101 9.72 8.37 -5.79
C THR A 101 8.90 8.40 -7.06
N ASP A 102 9.37 7.90 -8.20
CA ASP A 102 8.62 8.06 -9.45
C ASP A 102 7.62 6.93 -9.69
N ASN A 103 6.36 7.19 -9.34
CA ASN A 103 5.20 6.39 -9.72
C ASN A 103 5.39 4.88 -9.53
N TYR A 104 6.09 4.47 -8.46
CA TYR A 104 6.69 3.14 -8.35
C TYR A 104 5.68 2.01 -8.58
N ALA A 105 4.55 2.03 -7.86
CA ALA A 105 3.53 0.98 -7.98
C ALA A 105 2.93 0.94 -9.40
N LEU A 106 2.68 2.10 -10.00
CA LEU A 106 2.17 2.22 -11.35
C LEU A 106 3.18 1.69 -12.36
N ARG A 107 4.46 2.10 -12.30
CA ARG A 107 5.53 1.62 -13.19
C ARG A 107 5.58 0.11 -13.24
N TRP A 108 5.63 -0.52 -12.08
CA TRP A 108 5.67 -1.98 -11.99
C TRP A 108 4.38 -2.61 -12.50
N LEU A 109 3.21 -2.16 -12.06
CA LEU A 109 1.93 -2.71 -12.54
C LEU A 109 1.74 -2.49 -14.04
N ALA A 110 2.23 -1.41 -14.63
CA ALA A 110 2.21 -1.14 -16.07
C ALA A 110 3.29 -1.89 -16.85
N GLY A 111 4.31 -2.45 -16.18
CA GLY A 111 5.48 -3.06 -16.80
C GLY A 111 6.43 -2.03 -17.43
N ASN A 112 6.28 -0.74 -17.08
CA ASN A 112 7.16 0.35 -17.46
C ASN A 112 8.25 0.55 -16.38
N VAL A 113 9.10 -0.46 -16.21
CA VAL A 113 10.10 -0.54 -15.13
C VAL A 113 11.38 0.24 -15.42
N ALA A 114 11.51 0.79 -16.63
CA ALA A 114 12.64 1.60 -17.04
C ALA A 114 12.43 3.07 -16.59
N PHE A 115 13.24 3.54 -15.66
CA PHE A 115 13.10 4.86 -15.02
C PHE A 115 13.46 6.05 -15.94
N ASP A 116 14.12 5.78 -17.07
CA ASP A 116 14.41 6.74 -18.13
C ASP A 116 13.20 7.04 -19.04
N ARG A 117 12.18 6.16 -19.03
CA ARG A 117 10.95 6.35 -19.77
C ARG A 117 9.88 7.02 -18.91
N PRO A 118 9.23 8.11 -19.35
CA PRO A 118 8.17 8.76 -18.58
C PRO A 118 6.95 7.85 -18.40
N VAL A 119 6.25 8.01 -17.28
CA VAL A 119 4.96 7.39 -17.03
C VAL A 119 3.85 8.19 -17.71
N THR A 120 2.93 7.49 -18.36
CA THR A 120 1.86 8.09 -19.18
C THR A 120 0.46 7.61 -18.79
N GLU A 121 -0.59 8.25 -19.31
CA GLU A 121 -1.98 7.78 -19.16
C GLU A 121 -2.19 6.35 -19.69
N VAL A 122 -1.43 5.95 -20.72
CA VAL A 122 -1.47 4.57 -21.24
C VAL A 122 -0.95 3.58 -20.20
N ASP A 123 0.08 3.96 -19.43
CA ASP A 123 0.61 3.13 -18.35
C ASP A 123 -0.40 3.03 -17.20
N LEU A 124 -1.08 4.13 -16.84
CA LEU A 124 -2.16 4.12 -15.86
C LEU A 124 -3.30 3.18 -16.29
N ALA A 125 -3.80 3.30 -17.52
CA ALA A 125 -4.88 2.44 -18.02
C ALA A 125 -4.49 0.95 -17.99
N ARG A 126 -3.24 0.62 -18.34
CA ARG A 126 -2.70 -0.75 -18.25
C ARG A 126 -2.60 -1.24 -16.81
N ALA A 127 -2.14 -0.39 -15.88
CA ALA A 127 -2.04 -0.73 -14.47
C ALA A 127 -3.43 -0.97 -13.86
N GLU A 128 -4.42 -0.14 -14.18
CA GLU A 128 -5.81 -0.35 -13.74
C GLU A 128 -6.41 -1.64 -14.29
N ASP A 129 -6.23 -1.93 -15.59
CA ASP A 129 -6.67 -3.20 -16.18
C ASP A 129 -6.08 -4.39 -15.42
N ARG A 130 -4.78 -4.35 -15.11
CA ARG A 130 -4.12 -5.42 -14.35
C ARG A 130 -4.62 -5.52 -12.92
N LEU A 131 -4.89 -4.41 -12.23
CA LEU A 131 -5.49 -4.44 -10.90
C LEU A 131 -6.84 -5.19 -10.90
N ARG A 132 -7.67 -4.97 -11.93
CA ARG A 132 -8.98 -5.65 -12.06
C ARG A 132 -8.86 -7.16 -12.24
N ARG A 133 -7.73 -7.68 -12.74
CA ARG A 133 -7.47 -9.12 -12.93
C ARG A 133 -7.18 -9.86 -11.63
N PHE A 134 -6.75 -9.17 -10.59
CA PHE A 134 -6.57 -9.81 -9.28
C PHE A 134 -7.92 -10.19 -8.69
N GLY A 135 -8.02 -11.38 -8.11
CA GLY A 135 -9.20 -11.80 -7.34
C GLY A 135 -9.49 -10.86 -6.17
N TRP A 136 -8.45 -10.31 -5.54
CA TRP A 136 -8.55 -9.31 -4.47
C TRP A 136 -7.48 -8.22 -4.55
N VAL A 137 -7.83 -7.02 -4.10
CA VAL A 137 -6.87 -5.93 -3.93
C VAL A 137 -7.02 -5.44 -2.49
N GLY A 138 -6.00 -5.64 -1.66
CA GLY A 138 -5.95 -5.13 -0.31
C GLY A 138 -5.51 -3.67 -0.29
N VAL A 139 -6.03 -2.88 0.65
CA VAL A 139 -5.58 -1.49 0.87
C VAL A 139 -4.83 -1.43 2.19
N ILE A 140 -3.53 -1.08 2.16
CA ILE A 140 -2.67 -1.08 3.36
C ILE A 140 -3.22 -0.15 4.45
N GLU A 141 -3.84 0.96 4.08
CA GLU A 141 -4.44 1.92 5.02
C GLU A 141 -5.70 1.38 5.72
N ALA A 142 -6.33 0.35 5.15
CA ALA A 142 -7.48 -0.36 5.71
C ALA A 142 -7.18 -1.86 5.76
N PHE A 143 -5.94 -2.23 6.08
CA PHE A 143 -5.43 -3.58 5.80
C PHE A 143 -6.21 -4.65 6.55
N ARG A 144 -6.47 -4.43 7.84
CA ARG A 144 -7.24 -5.36 8.68
C ARG A 144 -8.62 -5.63 8.10
N ASP A 145 -9.35 -4.58 7.73
CA ASP A 145 -10.68 -4.71 7.13
C ASP A 145 -10.62 -5.34 5.72
N SER A 146 -9.57 -5.03 4.96
CA SER A 146 -9.35 -5.57 3.62
C SER A 146 -8.98 -7.05 3.65
N LEU A 147 -8.34 -7.55 4.71
CA LEU A 147 -7.95 -8.95 4.84
C LEU A 147 -9.05 -9.83 5.45
N ALA A 148 -9.94 -9.28 6.29
CA ALA A 148 -11.05 -10.02 6.89
C ALA A 148 -11.93 -10.73 5.83
N PHE A 149 -12.06 -10.11 4.65
CA PHE A 149 -12.76 -10.70 3.51
C PHE A 149 -12.13 -12.01 3.02
N LEU A 150 -10.80 -12.13 3.05
CA LEU A 150 -10.10 -13.31 2.54
C LEU A 150 -10.40 -14.55 3.38
N CYS A 151 -10.64 -14.38 4.68
CA CYS A 151 -11.18 -15.46 5.50
C CYS A 151 -12.54 -15.91 4.99
N SER A 152 -13.47 -14.98 4.83
CA SER A 152 -14.86 -15.32 4.53
C SER A 152 -15.10 -15.81 3.12
N ASP A 153 -14.31 -15.35 2.16
CA ASP A 153 -14.51 -15.67 0.75
C ASP A 153 -13.58 -16.79 0.26
N TRP A 154 -12.35 -16.85 0.81
CA TRP A 154 -11.31 -17.78 0.35
C TRP A 154 -10.88 -18.78 1.41
N GLY A 155 -11.53 -18.79 2.58
CA GLY A 155 -11.22 -19.70 3.68
C GLY A 155 -9.82 -19.50 4.24
N TRP A 156 -9.21 -18.33 4.04
CA TRP A 156 -7.83 -18.09 4.44
C TRP A 156 -7.73 -17.85 5.95
N SER A 157 -7.34 -18.89 6.69
CA SER A 157 -7.23 -18.87 8.16
C SER A 157 -6.03 -18.08 8.69
N GLU A 158 -5.06 -17.76 7.83
CA GLU A 158 -3.89 -16.92 8.15
C GLU A 158 -4.09 -15.45 7.76
N CYS A 159 -5.32 -14.99 7.61
CA CYS A 159 -5.60 -13.60 7.19
C CYS A 159 -5.47 -12.55 8.32
N ASP A 160 -5.07 -12.95 9.54
CA ASP A 160 -4.92 -12.05 10.68
C ASP A 160 -3.50 -11.47 10.73
N PRO A 161 -3.28 -10.22 10.26
CA PRO A 161 -1.96 -9.63 10.22
C PRO A 161 -1.35 -9.45 11.62
N ASP A 162 -2.17 -9.32 12.68
CA ASP A 162 -1.69 -9.12 14.05
C ASP A 162 -1.05 -10.39 14.62
N ARG A 163 -1.40 -11.58 14.10
CA ARG A 163 -0.81 -12.87 14.51
C ARG A 163 0.53 -13.16 13.87
N PHE A 164 0.74 -12.71 12.64
CA PHE A 164 2.02 -12.87 11.93
C PHE A 164 3.02 -11.75 12.22
N ALA A 165 2.57 -10.66 12.87
CA ALA A 165 3.42 -9.56 13.31
C ALA A 165 4.40 -9.89 14.46
N ARG A 166 4.67 -11.18 14.76
CA ARG A 166 5.59 -11.65 15.81
C ARG A 166 7.02 -11.07 15.72
N HIS A 167 7.38 -10.42 14.62
CA HIS A 167 8.60 -9.62 14.52
C HIS A 167 8.36 -8.23 13.91
N GLY A 168 7.92 -7.27 14.75
CA GLY A 168 8.38 -5.88 14.66
C GLY A 168 7.77 -4.95 13.60
N HIS A 169 6.91 -5.43 12.70
CA HIS A 169 6.13 -4.56 11.83
C HIS A 169 4.66 -4.65 12.22
N ALA A 170 4.35 -4.25 13.45
CA ALA A 170 2.99 -3.86 13.75
C ALA A 170 2.56 -2.89 12.65
N VAL A 171 1.52 -3.24 11.89
CA VAL A 171 0.67 -2.25 11.23
C VAL A 171 0.07 -1.47 12.39
N LYS A 172 0.89 -0.60 13.01
CA LYS A 172 0.52 0.19 14.17
C LYS A 172 -0.72 0.91 13.71
N LYS A 173 -1.85 0.60 14.35
CA LYS A 173 -3.15 1.23 14.18
C LYS A 173 -2.91 2.69 13.78
N SER A 174 -2.89 3.01 12.48
CA SER A 174 -2.88 4.39 12.03
C SER A 174 -4.32 4.86 12.07
N THR A 175 -4.94 4.68 13.24
CA THR A 175 -6.13 5.37 13.72
C THR A 175 -5.73 6.78 14.18
N ARG A 176 -4.63 7.35 13.66
CA ARG A 176 -4.34 8.76 13.90
C ARG A 176 -5.45 9.54 13.22
N ALA A 177 -6.10 10.43 13.97
CA ALA A 177 -7.10 11.36 13.44
C ALA A 177 -6.53 12.21 12.29
N GLU A 178 -5.21 12.40 12.32
CA GLU A 178 -4.38 12.92 11.24
C GLU A 178 -4.30 11.88 10.12
N GLY A 179 -5.07 12.07 9.04
CA GLY A 179 -5.16 11.13 7.92
C GLY A 179 -3.78 10.74 7.33
N ILE A 180 -3.74 9.61 6.61
CA ILE A 180 -2.48 9.01 6.11
C ILE A 180 -1.58 9.98 5.34
N ALA A 181 -2.16 10.84 4.50
CA ALA A 181 -1.41 11.83 3.73
C ALA A 181 -0.74 12.88 4.63
N ALA A 182 -1.49 13.43 5.59
CA ALA A 182 -1.00 14.42 6.55
C ALA A 182 0.17 13.85 7.38
N HIS A 183 -0.01 12.63 7.91
CA HIS A 183 1.03 11.95 8.66
C HIS A 183 2.29 11.70 7.82
N ALA A 184 2.14 11.19 6.59
CA ALA A 184 3.27 10.91 5.71
C ALA A 184 4.04 12.19 5.34
N LEU A 185 3.34 13.29 5.04
CA LEU A 185 3.97 14.57 4.70
C LEU A 185 4.72 15.18 5.88
N ARG A 186 4.10 15.21 7.06
CA ARG A 186 4.78 15.70 8.28
C ARG A 186 5.99 14.83 8.62
N SER A 187 5.88 13.52 8.50
CA SER A 187 7.02 12.63 8.72
C SER A 187 8.13 12.85 7.71
N LEU A 188 7.80 13.03 6.42
CA LEU A 188 8.78 13.36 5.39
C LEU A 188 9.46 14.71 5.65
N ALA A 189 8.71 15.75 6.04
CA ALA A 189 9.24 17.07 6.37
C ALA A 189 10.17 17.06 7.61
N ASN A 190 9.92 16.14 8.55
CA ASN A 190 10.76 15.98 9.75
C ASN A 190 12.01 15.12 9.50
N GLU A 191 11.90 14.08 8.66
CA GLU A 191 13.01 13.17 8.35
C GLU A 191 13.95 13.72 7.28
N VAL A 192 13.43 14.58 6.40
CA VAL A 192 14.15 15.23 5.32
C VAL A 192 13.86 16.72 5.40
N PRO A 193 14.87 17.61 5.35
CA PRO A 193 14.64 19.07 5.34
C PRO A 193 14.05 19.52 4.00
N ALA A 194 12.83 19.05 3.71
CA ALA A 194 12.05 19.36 2.53
C ALA A 194 10.97 20.37 2.90
N ASN A 195 10.96 21.51 2.23
CA ASN A 195 9.91 22.51 2.38
C ASN A 195 8.63 22.11 1.64
N ALA A 196 7.54 22.84 1.88
CA ALA A 196 6.26 22.62 1.22
C ALA A 196 6.37 22.57 -0.33
N SER A 197 7.24 23.38 -0.94
CA SER A 197 7.44 23.39 -2.40
C SER A 197 8.03 22.07 -2.94
N THR A 198 8.98 21.47 -2.20
CA THR A 198 9.56 20.18 -2.56
C THR A 198 8.54 19.05 -2.43
N LEU A 199 7.71 19.08 -1.38
CA LEU A 199 6.63 18.12 -1.17
C LEU A 199 5.52 18.28 -2.22
N ALA A 200 5.19 19.51 -2.63
CA ALA A 200 4.27 19.76 -3.74
C ALA A 200 4.77 19.14 -5.04
N ALA A 201 6.04 19.36 -5.40
CA ALA A 201 6.63 18.78 -6.61
C ALA A 201 6.61 17.24 -6.58
N LEU A 202 6.88 16.64 -5.41
CA LEU A 202 6.83 15.19 -5.21
C LEU A 202 5.41 14.63 -5.41
N ILE A 203 4.37 15.34 -4.95
CA ILE A 203 2.97 14.97 -5.15
C ILE A 203 2.62 15.00 -6.65
N GLU A 204 2.98 16.09 -7.34
CA GLU A 204 2.69 16.24 -8.77
C GLU A 204 3.40 15.20 -9.63
N GLN A 205 4.66 14.90 -9.30
CA GLN A 205 5.40 13.81 -9.95
C GLN A 205 4.66 12.46 -9.83
N ASN A 206 3.90 12.25 -8.77
CA ASN A 206 3.18 11.01 -8.47
C ASN A 206 1.68 11.06 -8.77
N ALA A 207 1.17 12.09 -9.46
CA ALA A 207 -0.27 12.29 -9.67
C ALA A 207 -0.98 11.06 -10.27
N LEU A 208 -0.34 10.34 -11.20
CA LEU A 208 -0.91 9.13 -11.80
C LEU A 208 -0.96 7.96 -10.81
N SER A 209 0.00 7.85 -9.90
CA SER A 209 -0.05 6.84 -8.84
C SER A 209 -1.13 7.10 -7.81
N PHE A 210 -1.47 8.37 -7.54
CA PHE A 210 -2.66 8.70 -6.73
C PHE A 210 -3.95 8.24 -7.41
N ARG A 211 -4.08 8.48 -8.73
CA ARG A 211 -5.24 7.99 -9.49
C ARG A 211 -5.34 6.46 -9.49
N LEU A 212 -4.21 5.76 -9.65
CA LEU A 212 -4.18 4.30 -9.54
C LEU A 212 -4.59 3.82 -8.14
N TYR A 213 -4.14 4.51 -7.10
CA TYR A 213 -4.52 4.22 -5.72
C TYR A 213 -6.03 4.39 -5.52
N ASP A 214 -6.61 5.51 -5.95
CA ASP A 214 -8.05 5.76 -5.85
C ASP A 214 -8.86 4.70 -6.61
N ALA A 215 -8.43 4.32 -7.82
CA ALA A 215 -9.06 3.26 -8.59
C ALA A 215 -9.01 1.90 -7.87
N GLY A 216 -7.89 1.56 -7.24
CA GLY A 216 -7.78 0.33 -6.45
C GLY A 216 -8.62 0.37 -5.16
N VAL A 217 -8.71 1.51 -4.48
CA VAL A 217 -9.58 1.69 -3.31
C VAL A 217 -11.04 1.51 -3.71
N GLU A 218 -11.49 2.11 -4.82
CA GLU A 218 -12.84 1.93 -5.35
C GLU A 218 -13.13 0.49 -5.75
N LEU A 219 -12.16 -0.19 -6.37
CA LEU A 219 -12.28 -1.61 -6.71
C LEU A 219 -12.52 -2.46 -5.45
N THR A 220 -11.75 -2.23 -4.39
CA THR A 220 -11.92 -2.93 -3.10
C THR A 220 -13.27 -2.59 -2.46
N ARG A 221 -13.68 -1.32 -2.44
CA ARG A 221 -15.00 -0.89 -1.92
C ARG A 221 -16.13 -1.60 -2.65
N SER A 222 -16.08 -1.62 -3.98
CA SER A 222 -17.09 -2.27 -4.83
C SER A 222 -17.20 -3.76 -4.54
N ARG A 223 -16.06 -4.46 -4.42
CA ARG A 223 -16.04 -5.89 -4.10
C ARG A 223 -16.57 -6.21 -2.71
N LEU A 224 -16.19 -5.42 -1.70
CA LEU A 224 -16.75 -5.55 -0.35
C LEU A 224 -18.28 -5.39 -0.37
N ARG A 225 -18.79 -4.35 -1.03
CA ARG A 225 -20.23 -4.09 -1.14
C ARG A 225 -20.97 -5.22 -1.88
N ALA A 226 -20.39 -5.74 -2.96
CA ALA A 226 -20.96 -6.88 -3.69
C ALA A 226 -21.06 -8.14 -2.82
N ALA A 227 -20.16 -8.30 -1.85
CA ALA A 227 -20.20 -9.36 -0.84
C ALA A 227 -21.05 -9.03 0.40
N GLY A 228 -21.77 -7.90 0.41
CA GLY A 228 -22.58 -7.46 1.56
C GLY A 228 -21.75 -7.02 2.77
N LYS A 229 -20.49 -6.62 2.56
CA LYS A 229 -19.56 -6.16 3.60
C LYS A 229 -19.27 -4.66 3.44
N VAL A 230 -18.93 -4.00 4.54
CA VAL A 230 -18.50 -2.59 4.55
C VAL A 230 -17.30 -2.44 5.48
N SER A 231 -16.25 -1.76 5.02
CA SER A 231 -15.10 -1.39 5.83
C SER A 231 -15.22 0.09 6.24
N SER A 232 -15.40 0.33 7.54
CA SER A 232 -15.45 1.71 8.05
C SER A 232 -14.16 2.49 7.82
N GLN A 233 -13.01 1.80 7.83
CA GLN A 233 -11.71 2.42 7.53
C GLN A 233 -11.61 2.80 6.06
N LEU A 234 -11.97 1.87 5.17
CA LEU A 234 -11.95 2.11 3.73
C LEU A 234 -12.93 3.21 3.33
N GLU A 235 -14.11 3.30 3.93
CA GLU A 235 -15.08 4.37 3.63
C GLU A 235 -14.63 5.76 4.09
N ARG A 236 -13.71 5.86 5.06
CA ARG A 236 -13.13 7.14 5.50
C ARG A 236 -12.00 7.65 4.62
N LEU A 237 -11.42 6.80 3.76
CA LEU A 237 -10.37 7.25 2.85
C LEU A 237 -10.93 8.27 1.86
N PRO A 238 -10.15 9.30 1.47
CA PRO A 238 -10.60 10.26 0.47
C PRO A 238 -10.93 9.56 -0.85
N ARG A 239 -11.89 10.12 -1.61
CA ARG A 239 -12.20 9.67 -2.98
C ARG A 239 -11.23 10.23 -4.01
N ASP A 240 -10.65 11.39 -3.70
CA ASP A 240 -9.59 12.04 -4.47
C ASP A 240 -8.39 12.23 -3.54
N SER A 241 -7.48 11.26 -3.55
CA SER A 241 -6.32 11.26 -2.67
C SER A 241 -5.26 12.30 -3.08
N LEU A 242 -5.24 12.70 -4.36
CA LEU A 242 -4.37 13.75 -4.87
C LEU A 242 -4.79 15.12 -4.38
N ALA A 243 -6.08 15.47 -4.50
CA ALA A 243 -6.62 16.72 -3.98
C ALA A 243 -6.40 16.83 -2.47
N HIS A 244 -6.64 15.74 -1.72
CA HIS A 244 -6.38 15.72 -0.29
C HIS A 244 -4.89 15.91 0.02
N ALA A 245 -3.97 15.29 -0.71
CA ALA A 245 -2.53 15.49 -0.51
C ALA A 245 -2.09 16.95 -0.78
N ARG A 246 -2.64 17.59 -1.82
CA ARG A 246 -2.41 19.01 -2.13
C ARG A 246 -2.88 19.93 -1.01
N GLU A 247 -4.07 19.68 -0.47
CA GLU A 247 -4.60 20.41 0.69
C GLU A 247 -3.66 20.31 1.89
N GLN A 248 -3.12 19.12 2.17
CA GLN A 248 -2.18 18.95 3.28
C GLN A 248 -0.85 19.70 3.09
N VAL A 249 -0.34 19.80 1.86
CA VAL A 249 0.86 20.61 1.58
C VAL A 249 0.59 22.11 1.73
N GLU A 250 -0.60 22.57 1.34
CA GLU A 250 -0.99 23.97 1.53
C GLU A 250 -1.05 24.33 3.02
N LEU A 251 -1.58 23.44 3.87
CA LEU A 251 -1.56 23.63 5.33
C LEU A 251 -0.13 23.73 5.87
N LEU A 252 0.79 22.87 5.40
CA LEU A 252 2.21 22.94 5.80
C LEU A 252 2.86 24.25 5.39
N ARG A 253 2.56 24.76 4.19
CA ARG A 253 3.07 26.05 3.71
C ARG A 253 2.64 27.19 4.63
N GLN A 254 1.39 27.21 5.06
CA GLN A 254 0.87 28.22 5.99
C GLN A 254 1.55 28.13 7.36
N GLU A 255 1.81 26.92 7.87
CA GLU A 255 2.57 26.71 9.10
C GLU A 255 4.03 27.24 8.99
N GLU A 256 4.71 27.00 7.85
CA GLU A 256 6.06 27.51 7.57
C GLU A 256 6.11 29.05 7.52
N GLU A 257 5.12 29.69 6.89
CA GLU A 257 5.00 31.15 6.79
C GLU A 257 4.77 31.78 8.18
N GLN A 258 3.90 31.19 9.00
CA GLN A 258 3.62 31.66 10.36
C GLN A 258 4.85 31.54 11.28
N ALA A 259 5.58 30.42 11.20
CA ALA A 259 6.79 30.22 11.98
C ALA A 259 7.87 31.25 11.63
N SER A 260 8.03 31.57 10.34
CA SER A 260 8.99 32.56 9.84
C SER A 260 8.67 34.00 10.29
N GLY A 261 7.39 34.34 10.50
CA GLY A 261 6.94 35.66 10.97
C GLY A 261 7.07 35.89 12.49
N SER A 262 7.08 34.82 13.29
CA SER A 262 7.14 34.90 14.76
C SER A 262 8.56 35.07 15.36
N GLY A 263 9.61 34.90 14.56
CA GLY A 263 11.01 34.98 15.02
C GLY A 263 11.63 36.38 15.02
N GLY A 264 10.86 37.44 14.77
CA GLY A 264 11.33 38.82 14.59
C GLY A 264 10.80 39.86 15.58
N ALA A 265 10.25 39.44 16.73
CA ALA A 265 9.73 40.33 17.78
C ALA A 265 10.57 40.27 19.06
#